data_AF-A0A2T4WML7-F1
#
_entry.id   AF-A0A2T4WML7-F1
#
_cell.length_a   1.000
_cell.length_b   1.000
_cell.length_c   1.000
_cell.angle_alpha   90.00
_cell.angle_beta   90.00
_cell.angle_gamma   90.00
#
_symmetry.space_group_name_H-M   'P 1'
#
loop_
_entity.id
_entity.type
_entity.pdbx_description
1 polymer ?
#
loop_
_entity_poly.entity_id
_entity_poly.type
_entity_poly.pdbx_seq_one_letter_code
_entity_poly.pdbx_strand_id
1 'polypeptide(L)'
;MKTLGIIPARYQSTRLPAKPLAIIADKPMIQHVYERALSAFDYLVVATDDRRIYDAVIAFGGKVVMTSTGHSTGTNRCLEAYEIVQKEMGDFDVIVNVQGDEPMIQASELESLIALFNRPETEIGTLVKAIETEKELSNTSGCFVTITKQNKALYFSRALIPVLRNIPRSEWLGKHTFYKHIGLYAYRPASLKSFALMEMSSLEIAESLEQNRWLENGGSIHAGFALEESLSVDTPEDLAEVKAIMES
;
A
#
# COMPACT_ATOMS: atom_id res chain seq x y z
N MET A 1 11.41 13.49 12.21
CA MET A 1 10.18 12.67 12.24
C MET A 1 10.63 11.23 12.21
N LYS A 2 10.33 10.45 13.25
CA LYS A 2 10.74 9.06 13.37
C LYS A 2 9.73 8.15 12.67
N THR A 3 10.20 7.26 11.81
CA THR A 3 9.37 6.52 10.84
C THR A 3 9.46 5.02 11.05
N LEU A 4 8.32 4.34 10.94
CA LEU A 4 8.21 2.88 10.99
C LEU A 4 7.63 2.35 9.68
N GLY A 5 8.40 1.55 8.95
CA GLY A 5 7.88 0.71 7.87
C GLY A 5 7.45 -0.64 8.43
N ILE A 6 6.26 -1.09 8.05
CA ILE A 6 5.75 -2.42 8.36
C ILE A 6 5.44 -3.10 7.03
N ILE A 7 5.96 -4.30 6.82
CA ILE A 7 5.66 -5.13 5.64
C ILE A 7 4.76 -6.30 6.08
N PRO A 8 3.44 -6.23 5.90
CA PRO A 8 2.55 -7.34 6.20
C PRO A 8 2.78 -8.50 5.23
N ALA A 9 2.99 -9.70 5.77
CA ALA A 9 3.18 -10.90 4.97
C ALA A 9 2.36 -12.07 5.53
N ARG A 10 1.57 -12.70 4.67
CA ARG A 10 0.75 -13.89 4.97
C ARG A 10 1.12 -15.03 4.04
N TYR A 11 1.12 -16.25 4.56
CA TYR A 11 1.40 -17.43 3.74
C TYR A 11 0.19 -17.81 2.87
N GLN A 12 -1.01 -17.67 3.42
CA GLN A 12 -2.25 -18.00 2.73
C GLN A 12 -2.62 -16.87 1.76
N SER A 13 -2.39 -17.11 0.47
CA SER A 13 -2.95 -16.36 -0.64
C SER A 13 -3.68 -17.35 -1.54
N THR A 14 -4.92 -17.02 -1.89
CA THR A 14 -5.80 -17.88 -2.70
C THR A 14 -5.34 -17.96 -4.16
N ARG A 15 -4.77 -16.88 -4.68
CA ARG A 15 -4.33 -16.75 -6.07
C ARG A 15 -2.88 -17.22 -6.29
N LEU A 16 -2.02 -17.04 -5.28
CA LEU A 16 -0.61 -17.44 -5.34
C LEU A 16 -0.15 -17.98 -3.97
N PRO A 17 -0.22 -19.30 -3.75
CA PRO A 17 0.19 -19.91 -2.48
C PRO A 17 1.64 -19.58 -2.12
N ALA A 18 1.92 -19.31 -0.84
CA ALA A 18 3.26 -18.96 -0.36
C ALA A 18 3.88 -17.72 -1.05
N LYS A 19 3.05 -16.82 -1.58
CA LYS A 19 3.45 -15.63 -2.34
C LYS A 19 4.71 -14.92 -1.79
N PRO A 20 4.80 -14.52 -0.50
CA PRO A 20 5.98 -13.83 0.03
C PRO A 20 7.31 -14.60 -0.11
N LEU A 21 7.25 -15.93 -0.21
CA LEU A 21 8.39 -16.84 -0.34
C LEU A 21 8.66 -17.25 -1.79
N ALA A 22 7.89 -16.75 -2.76
CA ALA A 22 8.16 -16.98 -4.18
C ALA A 22 9.56 -16.41 -4.52
N ILE A 23 10.38 -17.23 -5.17
CA ILE A 23 11.75 -16.84 -5.53
C ILE A 23 11.75 -16.00 -6.80
N ILE A 24 12.41 -14.84 -6.76
CA ILE A 24 12.70 -13.93 -7.86
C ILE A 24 14.21 -13.65 -7.78
N ALA A 25 14.97 -13.81 -8.87
CA ALA A 25 16.41 -13.52 -8.88
C ALA A 25 17.18 -14.05 -7.63
N ASP A 26 17.00 -15.34 -7.32
CA ASP A 26 17.58 -16.07 -6.18
C ASP A 26 17.17 -15.64 -4.77
N LYS A 27 16.25 -14.68 -4.62
CA LYS A 27 15.75 -14.22 -3.32
C LYS A 27 14.24 -14.43 -3.19
N PRO A 28 13.70 -14.70 -1.99
CA PRO A 28 12.27 -14.66 -1.78
C PRO A 28 11.75 -13.23 -2.00
N MET A 29 10.55 -13.10 -2.56
CA MET A 29 9.93 -11.83 -2.88
C MET A 29 9.92 -10.85 -1.70
N ILE A 30 9.66 -11.34 -0.48
CA ILE A 30 9.67 -10.52 0.74
C ILE A 30 11.03 -9.89 1.02
N GLN A 31 12.14 -10.55 0.64
CA GLN A 31 13.48 -10.00 0.79
C GLN A 31 13.71 -8.82 -0.17
N HIS A 32 13.22 -8.90 -1.41
CA HIS A 32 13.30 -7.78 -2.34
C HIS A 32 12.56 -6.55 -1.84
N VAL A 33 11.34 -6.73 -1.31
CA VAL A 33 10.57 -5.64 -0.70
C VAL A 33 11.35 -5.05 0.48
N TYR A 34 11.85 -5.91 1.37
CA TYR A 34 12.58 -5.48 2.56
C TYR A 34 13.84 -4.68 2.22
N GLU A 35 14.69 -5.19 1.32
CA GLU A 35 15.94 -4.53 0.93
C GLU A 35 15.69 -3.17 0.27
N ARG A 36 14.68 -3.07 -0.59
CA ARG A 36 14.33 -1.81 -1.28
C ARG A 36 13.68 -0.78 -0.36
N ALA A 37 12.92 -1.22 0.63
CA ALA A 37 12.28 -0.34 1.59
C ALA A 37 13.21 0.14 2.71
N LEU A 38 14.33 -0.55 2.94
CA LEU A 38 15.17 -0.37 4.14
C LEU A 38 15.67 1.07 4.33
N SER A 39 16.06 1.76 3.25
CA SER A 39 16.61 3.11 3.34
C SER A 39 15.57 4.20 3.62
N ALA A 40 14.27 3.90 3.46
CA ALA A 40 13.20 4.87 3.62
C ALA A 40 12.74 5.05 5.08
N PHE A 41 13.21 4.20 6.01
CA PHE A 41 12.69 4.16 7.38
C PHE A 41 13.79 4.13 8.45
N ASP A 42 13.51 4.75 9.60
CA ASP A 42 14.34 4.58 10.81
C ASP A 42 14.25 3.16 11.36
N TYR A 43 13.08 2.53 11.21
CA TYR A 43 12.87 1.13 11.54
C TYR A 43 11.95 0.48 10.51
N LEU A 44 12.35 -0.69 10.00
CA LEU A 44 11.56 -1.51 9.08
C LEU A 44 11.39 -2.90 9.69
N VAL A 45 10.19 -3.45 9.63
CA VAL A 45 9.88 -4.76 10.17
C VAL A 45 8.90 -5.52 9.26
N VAL A 46 9.09 -6.83 9.12
CA VAL A 46 8.08 -7.72 8.54
C VAL A 46 7.10 -8.15 9.62
N ALA A 47 5.80 -8.10 9.34
CA ALA A 47 4.76 -8.57 10.24
C ALA A 47 4.10 -9.82 9.65
N THR A 48 4.26 -10.97 10.30
CA THR A 48 3.74 -12.24 9.79
C THR A 48 3.10 -13.10 10.88
N ASP A 49 2.23 -14.00 10.47
CA ASP A 49 1.59 -15.02 11.29
C ASP A 49 2.13 -16.43 10.97
N ASP A 50 3.05 -16.53 10.02
CA ASP A 50 3.59 -17.80 9.54
C ASP A 50 5.07 -17.95 9.87
N ARG A 51 5.41 -19.08 10.50
CA ARG A 51 6.77 -19.37 10.93
C ARG A 51 7.76 -19.50 9.76
N ARG A 52 7.32 -19.96 8.58
CA ARG A 52 8.18 -20.10 7.41
C ARG A 52 8.60 -18.75 6.87
N ILE A 53 7.69 -17.77 6.88
CA ILE A 53 8.01 -16.37 6.52
C ILE A 53 8.94 -15.78 7.56
N TYR A 54 8.65 -15.99 8.85
CA TYR A 54 9.50 -15.53 9.95
C TYR A 54 10.94 -16.03 9.79
N ASP A 55 11.13 -17.33 9.62
CA ASP A 55 12.46 -17.95 9.50
C ASP A 55 13.19 -17.46 8.24
N ALA A 56 12.48 -17.26 7.12
CA ALA A 56 13.07 -16.70 5.91
C ALA A 56 13.57 -15.26 6.13
N VAL A 57 12.81 -14.43 6.84
CA VAL A 57 13.21 -13.05 7.16
C VAL A 57 14.43 -12.99 8.06
N ILE A 58 14.49 -13.85 9.08
CA ILE A 58 15.67 -13.97 9.94
C ILE A 58 16.88 -14.45 9.14
N ALA A 59 16.71 -15.39 8.20
CA ALA A 59 17.81 -15.94 7.42
C ALA A 59 18.55 -14.89 6.56
N PHE A 60 17.86 -13.86 6.08
CA PHE A 60 18.51 -12.73 5.38
C PHE A 60 18.86 -11.55 6.30
N GLY A 61 18.72 -11.69 7.63
CA GLY A 61 19.05 -10.65 8.61
C GLY A 61 18.00 -9.55 8.75
N GLY A 62 16.78 -9.77 8.24
CA GLY A 62 15.67 -8.85 8.39
C GLY A 62 15.05 -8.88 9.78
N LYS A 63 14.36 -7.80 10.13
CA LYS A 63 13.57 -7.71 11.37
C LYS A 63 12.17 -8.23 11.11
N VAL A 64 11.65 -9.04 12.03
CA VAL A 64 10.33 -9.64 11.91
C VAL A 64 9.65 -9.80 13.26
N VAL A 65 8.33 -9.59 13.27
CA VAL A 65 7.46 -9.82 14.43
C VAL A 65 6.34 -10.79 14.08
N MET A 66 5.98 -11.63 15.05
CA MET A 66 4.80 -12.49 14.94
C MET A 66 3.55 -11.68 15.26
N THR A 67 2.52 -11.86 14.46
CA THR A 67 1.19 -11.25 14.59
C THR A 67 0.12 -12.33 14.60
N SER A 68 -1.07 -12.01 15.09
CA SER A 68 -2.21 -12.92 15.17
C SER A 68 -2.67 -13.41 13.79
N THR A 69 -3.04 -14.69 13.74
CA THR A 69 -3.71 -15.31 12.58
C THR A 69 -5.16 -14.82 12.41
N GLY A 70 -5.74 -14.15 13.41
CA GLY A 70 -7.13 -13.69 13.41
C GLY A 70 -7.38 -12.38 12.64
N HIS A 71 -6.33 -11.73 12.13
CA HIS A 71 -6.47 -10.48 11.40
C HIS A 71 -7.04 -10.71 10.00
N SER A 72 -8.17 -10.07 9.71
CA SER A 72 -8.76 -10.09 8.37
C SER A 72 -8.02 -9.17 7.40
N THR A 73 -7.54 -8.00 7.86
CA THR A 73 -6.95 -6.96 6.99
C THR A 73 -5.46 -6.72 7.22
N GLY A 74 -4.79 -6.11 6.23
CA GLY A 74 -3.40 -5.64 6.38
C GLY A 74 -3.29 -4.56 7.45
N THR A 75 -4.28 -3.66 7.53
CA THR A 75 -4.35 -2.58 8.51
C THR A 75 -4.32 -3.07 9.96
N ASN A 76 -5.11 -4.10 10.30
CA ASN A 76 -5.11 -4.65 11.67
C ASN A 76 -3.78 -5.29 12.04
N ARG A 77 -3.13 -5.96 11.06
CA ARG A 77 -1.79 -6.52 11.24
C ARG A 77 -0.74 -5.43 11.46
N CYS A 78 -0.83 -4.33 10.72
CA CYS A 78 0.03 -3.17 10.93
C CYS A 78 -0.14 -2.57 12.33
N LEU A 79 -1.38 -2.46 12.84
CA LEU A 79 -1.61 -1.97 14.19
C LEU A 79 -0.94 -2.86 15.24
N GLU A 80 -1.15 -4.18 15.19
CA GLU A 80 -0.51 -5.09 16.17
C GLU A 80 1.02 -5.04 16.08
N ALA A 81 1.57 -5.04 14.87
CA ALA A 81 3.01 -4.93 14.66
C ALA A 81 3.57 -3.60 15.19
N TYR A 82 2.85 -2.49 14.99
CA TYR A 82 3.19 -1.20 15.59
C TYR A 82 3.19 -1.28 17.13
N GLU A 83 2.15 -1.83 17.74
CA GLU A 83 2.06 -1.96 19.21
C GLU A 83 3.15 -2.86 19.81
N ILE A 84 3.62 -3.87 19.07
CA ILE A 84 4.77 -4.69 19.47
C ILE A 84 6.05 -3.86 19.41
N VAL A 85 6.35 -3.26 18.25
CA VAL A 85 7.61 -2.53 18.02
C VAL A 85 7.71 -1.27 18.89
N GLN A 86 6.60 -0.57 19.12
CA GLN A 86 6.55 0.63 19.96
C GLN A 86 7.03 0.36 21.40
N LYS A 87 6.76 -0.84 21.94
CA LYS A 87 7.21 -1.21 23.30
C LYS A 87 8.73 -1.31 23.41
N GLU A 88 9.40 -1.69 22.34
CA GLU A 88 10.85 -1.89 22.30
C GLU A 88 11.59 -0.62 21.85
N MET A 89 11.04 0.06 20.84
CA MET A 89 11.73 1.16 20.15
C MET A 89 11.21 2.54 20.54
N GLY A 90 10.14 2.63 21.34
CA GLY A 90 9.43 3.87 21.67
C GLY A 90 8.53 4.37 20.54
N ASP A 91 8.05 5.61 20.68
CA ASP A 91 7.07 6.18 19.76
C ASP A 91 7.62 6.43 18.34
N PHE A 92 6.71 6.41 17.37
CA PHE A 92 6.96 6.76 15.98
C PHE A 92 5.96 7.85 15.55
N ASP A 93 6.38 8.74 14.67
CA ASP A 93 5.54 9.84 14.19
C ASP A 93 4.69 9.43 12.97
N VAL A 94 5.21 8.50 12.16
CA VAL A 94 4.59 8.00 10.93
C VAL A 94 4.82 6.51 10.82
N ILE A 95 3.75 5.78 10.52
CA ILE A 95 3.75 4.34 10.28
C ILE A 95 3.33 4.12 8.83
N VAL A 96 4.11 3.34 8.08
CA VAL A 96 3.84 3.04 6.67
C VAL A 96 3.57 1.56 6.51
N ASN A 97 2.43 1.24 5.91
CA ASN A 97 2.09 -0.10 5.44
C ASN A 97 2.70 -0.30 4.06
N VAL A 98 3.80 -1.03 4.00
CA VAL A 98 4.52 -1.37 2.77
C VAL A 98 4.00 -2.72 2.27
N GLN A 99 3.44 -2.75 1.07
CA GLN A 99 2.86 -3.98 0.53
C GLN A 99 3.94 -5.04 0.31
N GLY A 100 3.73 -6.24 0.87
CA GLY A 100 4.68 -7.35 0.78
C GLY A 100 4.76 -8.02 -0.59
N ASP A 101 3.98 -7.55 -1.56
CA ASP A 101 3.87 -8.08 -2.91
C ASP A 101 4.34 -7.12 -4.01
N GLU A 102 5.01 -6.04 -3.64
CA GLU A 102 5.61 -5.07 -4.56
C GLU A 102 7.15 -5.18 -4.54
N PRO A 103 7.75 -6.25 -5.09
CA PRO A 103 9.21 -6.47 -5.05
C PRO A 103 10.04 -5.42 -5.79
N MET A 104 9.39 -4.54 -6.56
CA MET A 104 10.00 -3.44 -7.32
C MET A 104 9.73 -2.05 -6.72
N ILE A 105 9.13 -1.98 -5.53
CA ILE A 105 8.86 -0.71 -4.82
C ILE A 105 10.15 0.12 -4.71
N GLN A 106 10.07 1.42 -4.99
CA GLN A 106 11.21 2.32 -4.88
C GLN A 106 11.21 3.07 -3.55
N ALA A 107 12.40 3.22 -2.94
CA ALA A 107 12.55 4.00 -1.71
C ALA A 107 12.02 5.43 -1.87
N SER A 108 12.21 6.05 -3.05
CA SER A 108 11.72 7.39 -3.36
C SER A 108 10.18 7.52 -3.31
N GLU A 109 9.44 6.45 -3.60
CA GLU A 109 7.98 6.43 -3.47
C GLU A 109 7.57 6.45 -1.99
N LEU A 110 8.24 5.62 -1.17
CA LEU A 110 8.04 5.57 0.28
C LEU A 110 8.39 6.94 0.93
N GLU A 111 9.51 7.55 0.53
CA GLU A 111 9.93 8.87 0.99
C GLU A 111 8.92 9.96 0.59
N SER A 112 8.39 9.91 -0.63
CA SER A 112 7.37 10.84 -1.11
C SER A 112 6.07 10.71 -0.31
N LEU A 113 5.69 9.48 0.05
CA LEU A 113 4.55 9.21 0.92
C LEU A 113 4.78 9.76 2.34
N ILE A 114 5.94 9.50 2.92
CA ILE A 114 6.33 10.00 4.26
C ILE A 114 6.31 11.53 4.28
N ALA A 115 6.78 12.18 3.20
CA ALA A 115 6.83 13.64 3.11
C ALA A 115 5.46 14.33 3.22
N LEU A 116 4.35 13.62 2.96
CA LEU A 116 2.98 14.15 3.19
C LEU A 116 2.74 14.52 4.66
N PHE A 117 3.45 13.89 5.59
CA PHE A 117 3.33 14.10 7.03
C PHE A 117 4.17 15.26 7.56
N ASN A 118 4.91 15.96 6.70
CA ASN A 118 5.44 17.29 7.02
C ASN A 118 4.31 18.31 7.24
N ARG A 119 3.10 18.00 6.74
CA ARG A 119 1.87 18.71 7.05
C ARG A 119 1.28 18.17 8.36
N PRO A 120 1.11 19.02 9.40
CA PRO A 120 0.57 18.58 10.69
C PRO A 120 -0.84 17.97 10.59
N GLU A 121 -1.64 18.41 9.64
CA GLU A 121 -3.02 17.98 9.41
C GLU A 121 -3.17 16.64 8.68
N THR A 122 -2.07 16.04 8.22
CA THR A 122 -2.13 14.74 7.53
C THR A 122 -2.33 13.60 8.53
N GLU A 123 -3.52 12.99 8.48
CA GLU A 123 -3.91 11.82 9.27
C GLU A 123 -3.49 10.52 8.59
N ILE A 124 -3.86 10.39 7.32
CA ILE A 124 -3.55 9.27 6.43
C ILE A 124 -3.00 9.85 5.12
N GLY A 125 -1.95 9.22 4.60
CA GLY A 125 -1.37 9.51 3.30
C GLY A 125 -1.46 8.29 2.40
N THR A 126 -1.57 8.51 1.09
CA THR A 126 -1.44 7.49 0.04
C THR A 126 -0.76 8.08 -1.20
N LEU A 127 -0.47 7.25 -2.20
CA LEU A 127 0.06 7.69 -3.48
C LEU A 127 -0.94 7.44 -4.61
N VAL A 128 -0.87 8.29 -5.63
CA VAL A 128 -1.65 8.16 -6.86
C VAL A 128 -0.75 8.36 -8.06
N LYS A 129 -1.07 7.71 -9.17
CA LYS A 129 -0.42 7.90 -10.47
C LYS A 129 -1.39 8.54 -11.44
N ALA A 130 -0.94 9.54 -12.19
CA ALA A 130 -1.70 10.08 -13.31
C ALA A 130 -1.83 9.03 -14.40
N ILE A 131 -3.02 8.87 -14.95
CA ILE A 131 -3.29 7.95 -16.04
C ILE A 131 -2.96 8.64 -17.36
N GLU A 132 -2.11 8.01 -18.17
CA GLU A 132 -1.59 8.61 -19.40
C GLU A 132 -2.06 7.87 -20.67
N THR A 133 -2.55 6.64 -20.52
CA THR A 133 -2.94 5.80 -21.66
C THR A 133 -4.39 5.31 -21.58
N GLU A 134 -5.02 5.12 -22.74
CA GLU A 134 -6.37 4.54 -22.81
C GLU A 134 -6.43 3.10 -22.28
N LYS A 135 -5.31 2.36 -22.34
CA LYS A 135 -5.18 1.02 -21.75
C LYS A 135 -5.32 1.08 -20.23
N GLU A 136 -4.59 1.97 -19.57
CA GLU A 136 -4.70 2.20 -18.12
C GLU A 136 -6.09 2.72 -17.75
N LEU A 137 -6.63 3.66 -18.53
CA LEU A 137 -7.93 4.27 -18.27
C LEU A 137 -9.10 3.28 -18.43
N SER A 138 -8.92 2.22 -19.21
CA SER A 138 -9.90 1.15 -19.41
C SER A 138 -9.68 -0.04 -18.49
N ASN A 139 -8.65 0.00 -17.62
CA ASN A 139 -8.37 -1.07 -16.69
C ASN A 139 -9.38 -1.05 -15.53
N THR A 140 -10.24 -2.07 -15.49
CA THR A 140 -11.29 -2.22 -14.47
C THR A 140 -10.83 -2.96 -13.22
N SER A 141 -9.61 -3.53 -13.18
CA SER A 141 -9.08 -4.17 -11.98
C SER A 141 -8.51 -3.16 -10.97
N GLY A 142 -8.14 -1.97 -11.45
CA GLY A 142 -7.56 -0.90 -10.64
C GLY A 142 -8.58 -0.15 -9.79
N CYS A 143 -8.06 0.73 -8.92
CA CYS A 143 -8.85 1.67 -8.13
C CYS A 143 -8.59 3.09 -8.66
N PHE A 144 -9.65 3.76 -9.08
CA PHE A 144 -9.63 5.17 -9.46
C PHE A 144 -9.90 6.06 -8.27
N VAL A 145 -9.32 7.25 -8.28
CA VAL A 145 -9.49 8.22 -7.21
C VAL A 145 -9.69 9.61 -7.77
N THR A 146 -10.64 10.34 -7.19
CA THR A 146 -10.78 11.77 -7.43
C THR A 146 -10.14 12.55 -6.29
N ILE A 147 -9.45 13.65 -6.60
CA ILE A 147 -8.70 14.44 -5.62
C ILE A 147 -9.10 15.91 -5.68
N THR A 148 -9.05 16.57 -4.52
CA THR A 148 -9.25 18.02 -4.39
C THR A 148 -8.01 18.79 -4.86
N LYS A 149 -8.14 20.12 -5.00
CA LYS A 149 -7.02 21.03 -5.26
C LYS A 149 -5.97 21.06 -4.14
N GLN A 150 -6.31 20.56 -2.95
CA GLN A 150 -5.41 20.44 -1.80
C GLN A 150 -4.78 19.05 -1.70
N ASN A 151 -4.93 18.22 -2.74
CA ASN A 151 -4.46 16.85 -2.81
C ASN A 151 -5.07 15.96 -1.72
N LYS A 152 -6.35 16.15 -1.41
CA LYS A 152 -7.12 15.22 -0.58
C LYS A 152 -7.98 14.33 -1.45
N ALA A 153 -8.01 13.03 -1.19
CA ALA A 153 -8.93 12.12 -1.86
C ALA A 153 -10.39 12.50 -1.53
N LEU A 154 -11.23 12.55 -2.55
CA LEU A 154 -12.67 12.75 -2.44
C LEU A 154 -13.41 11.41 -2.38
N TYR A 155 -13.04 10.49 -3.26
CA TYR A 155 -13.66 9.17 -3.35
C TYR A 155 -12.75 8.20 -4.11
N PHE A 156 -12.69 6.95 -3.64
CA PHE A 156 -12.05 5.84 -4.33
C PHE A 156 -13.12 4.89 -4.88
N SER A 157 -12.97 4.48 -6.14
CA SER A 157 -13.92 3.59 -6.81
C SER A 157 -13.23 2.64 -7.76
N ARG A 158 -13.79 1.44 -7.96
CA ARG A 158 -13.41 0.56 -9.06
C ARG A 158 -14.00 1.03 -10.39
N ALA A 159 -15.04 1.86 -10.34
CA ALA A 159 -15.55 2.54 -11.52
C ALA A 159 -14.64 3.72 -11.89
N LEU A 160 -14.54 3.98 -13.20
CA LEU A 160 -13.81 5.14 -13.68
C LEU A 160 -14.52 6.44 -13.27
N ILE A 161 -13.80 7.27 -12.52
CA ILE A 161 -14.29 8.56 -12.02
C ILE A 161 -13.25 9.68 -12.26
N PRO A 162 -13.69 10.92 -12.55
CA PRO A 162 -15.08 11.34 -12.74
C PRO A 162 -15.60 11.04 -14.16
N VAL A 163 -16.91 10.94 -14.33
CA VAL A 163 -17.51 10.91 -15.67
C VAL A 163 -17.50 12.30 -16.28
N LEU A 164 -16.92 12.45 -17.48
CA LEU A 164 -16.96 13.73 -18.21
C LEU A 164 -18.26 13.86 -19.00
N ARG A 165 -19.19 14.66 -18.47
CA ARG A 165 -20.48 14.91 -19.11
C ARG A 165 -20.30 15.57 -20.48
N ASN A 166 -21.01 15.06 -21.49
CA ASN A 166 -21.02 15.56 -22.87
C ASN A 166 -19.65 15.52 -23.60
N ILE A 167 -18.68 14.75 -23.10
CA ILE A 167 -17.38 14.55 -23.76
C ILE A 167 -17.28 13.09 -24.21
N PRO A 168 -17.01 12.79 -25.50
CA PRO A 168 -16.77 11.43 -25.97
C PRO A 168 -15.59 10.78 -25.24
N ARG A 169 -15.71 9.50 -24.92
CA ARG A 169 -14.72 8.73 -24.15
C ARG A 169 -13.29 8.90 -24.68
N SER A 170 -13.13 8.88 -26.00
CA SER A 170 -11.85 9.01 -26.70
C SER A 170 -11.12 10.35 -26.50
N GLU A 171 -11.78 11.36 -25.95
CA GLU A 171 -11.19 12.67 -25.67
C GLU A 171 -10.85 12.88 -24.19
N TRP A 172 -11.17 11.91 -23.32
CA TRP A 172 -11.14 12.12 -21.86
C TRP A 172 -9.75 12.49 -21.34
N LEU A 173 -8.70 11.77 -21.76
CA LEU A 173 -7.32 12.05 -21.34
C LEU A 173 -6.83 13.46 -21.74
N GLY A 174 -7.38 14.02 -22.82
CA GLY A 174 -7.08 15.39 -23.25
C GLY A 174 -7.85 16.48 -22.51
N LYS A 175 -8.83 16.11 -21.68
CA LYS A 175 -9.74 17.05 -20.99
C LYS A 175 -9.64 16.98 -19.46
N HIS A 176 -9.19 15.87 -18.92
CA HIS A 176 -9.10 15.68 -17.47
C HIS A 176 -7.96 14.71 -17.12
N THR A 177 -7.26 15.01 -16.02
CA THR A 177 -6.29 14.09 -15.44
C THR A 177 -7.02 13.10 -14.54
N PHE A 178 -6.96 11.82 -14.90
CA PHE A 178 -7.47 10.73 -14.09
C PHE A 178 -6.34 10.18 -13.23
N TYR A 179 -6.70 9.70 -12.04
CA TYR A 179 -5.73 9.13 -11.12
C TYR A 179 -6.08 7.69 -10.80
N LYS A 180 -5.06 6.85 -10.86
CA LYS A 180 -5.07 5.50 -10.31
C LYS A 180 -4.46 5.55 -8.92
N HIS A 181 -5.10 4.91 -7.96
CA HIS A 181 -4.60 4.76 -6.60
C HIS A 181 -3.53 3.66 -6.54
N ILE A 182 -2.44 3.93 -5.82
CA ILE A 182 -1.39 2.97 -5.50
C ILE A 182 -1.64 2.49 -4.07
N GLY A 183 -1.64 1.17 -3.85
CA GLY A 183 -2.02 0.49 -2.61
C GLY A 183 -1.12 0.71 -1.39
N LEU A 184 -0.42 1.84 -1.34
CA LEU A 184 0.52 2.21 -0.30
C LEU A 184 -0.12 3.24 0.65
N TYR A 185 0.02 3.01 1.95
CA TYR A 185 -0.56 3.89 2.96
C TYR A 185 0.41 4.22 4.07
N ALA A 186 0.32 5.46 4.54
CA ALA A 186 1.01 5.94 5.72
C ALA A 186 -0.01 6.57 6.67
N TYR A 187 0.29 6.53 7.96
CA TYR A 187 -0.62 6.91 9.02
C TYR A 187 0.12 7.64 10.13
N ARG A 188 -0.57 8.58 10.78
CA ARG A 188 -0.27 8.91 12.17
C ARG A 188 -0.65 7.72 13.07
N PRO A 189 0.05 7.46 14.18
CA PRO A 189 -0.30 6.38 15.10
C PRO A 189 -1.76 6.40 15.58
N ALA A 190 -2.27 7.59 15.94
CA ALA A 190 -3.65 7.75 16.36
C ALA A 190 -4.63 7.38 15.24
N SER A 191 -4.35 7.81 14.01
CA SER A 191 -5.17 7.51 12.83
C SER A 191 -5.13 6.02 12.47
N LEU A 192 -3.97 5.36 12.55
CA LEU A 192 -3.87 3.91 12.35
C LEU A 192 -4.74 3.16 13.37
N LYS A 193 -4.62 3.52 14.65
CA LYS A 193 -5.39 2.90 15.73
C LYS A 193 -6.89 3.09 15.53
N SER A 194 -7.33 4.31 15.26
CA SER A 194 -8.73 4.61 14.97
C SER A 194 -9.23 3.84 13.75
N PHE A 195 -8.51 3.90 12.63
CA PHE A 195 -8.91 3.28 11.37
C PHE A 195 -9.01 1.74 11.45
N ALA A 196 -8.09 1.10 12.18
CA ALA A 196 -8.09 -0.34 12.39
C ALA A 196 -9.24 -0.84 13.27
N LEU A 197 -9.78 0.02 14.15
CA LEU A 197 -10.86 -0.32 15.09
C LEU A 197 -12.26 0.07 14.58
N MET A 198 -12.34 0.76 13.44
CA MET A 198 -13.62 1.13 12.82
C MET A 198 -14.33 -0.11 12.26
N GLU A 199 -15.65 -0.13 12.38
CA GLU A 199 -16.50 -1.11 11.71
C GLU A 199 -16.51 -0.88 10.20
N MET A 200 -16.65 -1.96 9.42
CA MET A 200 -16.75 -1.85 7.96
C MET A 200 -17.90 -0.94 7.56
N SER A 201 -17.63 -0.02 6.64
CA SER A 201 -18.60 0.97 6.19
C SER A 201 -19.32 0.54 4.90
N SER A 202 -20.36 1.27 4.51
CA SER A 202 -21.19 0.93 3.36
C SER A 202 -20.41 0.97 2.04
N LEU A 203 -19.60 2.02 1.80
CA LEU A 203 -18.78 2.15 0.60
C LEU A 203 -17.57 1.20 0.61
N GLU A 204 -17.01 0.88 1.79
CA GLU A 204 -16.00 -0.18 1.89
C GLU A 204 -16.58 -1.50 1.39
N ILE A 205 -17.76 -1.89 1.85
CA ILE A 205 -18.42 -3.15 1.44
C ILE A 205 -18.77 -3.12 -0.05
N ALA A 206 -19.34 -2.00 -0.54
CA ALA A 206 -19.79 -1.88 -1.92
C ALA A 206 -18.64 -1.94 -2.93
N GLU A 207 -17.50 -1.31 -2.64
CA GLU A 207 -16.36 -1.23 -3.55
C GLU A 207 -15.26 -2.26 -3.21
N SER A 208 -15.33 -2.91 -2.05
CA SER A 208 -14.23 -3.71 -1.50
C SER A 208 -12.93 -2.89 -1.45
N LEU A 209 -12.99 -1.73 -0.80
CA LEU A 209 -11.91 -0.75 -0.65
C LEU A 209 -11.90 -0.18 0.78
N GLU A 210 -10.98 -0.67 1.63
CA GLU A 210 -10.92 -0.34 3.07
C GLU A 210 -10.82 1.17 3.34
N GLN A 211 -10.10 1.91 2.49
CA GLN A 211 -9.87 3.35 2.68
C GLN A 211 -11.15 4.19 2.60
N ASN A 212 -12.21 3.69 1.95
CA ASN A 212 -13.50 4.36 1.93
C ASN A 212 -14.14 4.42 3.32
N ARG A 213 -13.83 3.48 4.23
CA ARG A 213 -14.27 3.52 5.64
C ARG A 213 -13.76 4.76 6.36
N TRP A 214 -12.52 5.17 6.11
CA TRP A 214 -11.99 6.38 6.72
C TRP A 214 -12.71 7.63 6.19
N LEU A 215 -12.93 7.70 4.88
CA LEU A 215 -13.62 8.82 4.24
C LEU A 215 -15.08 8.95 4.69
N GLU A 216 -15.82 7.83 4.76
CA GLU A 216 -17.23 7.83 5.21
C GLU A 216 -17.39 8.29 6.66
N ASN A 217 -16.39 8.03 7.50
CA ASN A 217 -16.37 8.50 8.89
C ASN A 217 -15.85 9.95 9.04
N GLY A 218 -15.73 10.69 7.93
CA GLY A 218 -15.33 12.11 7.91
C GLY A 218 -13.83 12.34 8.01
N GLY A 219 -13.02 11.28 7.97
CA GLY A 219 -11.57 11.37 7.95
C GLY A 219 -11.04 11.88 6.61
N SER A 220 -9.81 12.37 6.61
CA SER A 220 -9.14 12.87 5.40
C SER A 220 -7.95 12.00 4.99
N ILE A 221 -7.80 11.77 3.68
CA ILE A 221 -6.65 11.07 3.10
C ILE A 221 -5.94 12.02 2.13
N HIS A 222 -4.67 12.30 2.38
CA HIS A 222 -3.83 13.08 1.47
C HIS A 222 -3.19 12.17 0.41
N ALA A 223 -3.18 12.63 -0.83
CA ALA A 223 -2.57 11.95 -1.96
C ALA A 223 -1.24 12.63 -2.34
N GLY A 224 -0.17 11.86 -2.36
CA GLY A 224 1.06 12.18 -3.07
C GLY A 224 1.02 11.64 -4.50
N PHE A 225 1.95 12.09 -5.34
CA PHE A 225 2.00 11.68 -6.74
C PHE A 225 3.24 10.81 -6.99
N ALA A 226 3.02 9.60 -7.49
CA ALA A 226 4.10 8.73 -7.95
C ALA A 226 4.40 9.01 -9.44
N LEU A 227 5.67 8.88 -9.80
CA LEU A 227 6.12 9.03 -11.20
C LEU A 227 5.90 7.73 -11.99
N GLU A 228 6.13 6.60 -11.35
CA GLU A 228 6.01 5.28 -11.95
C GLU A 228 5.08 4.40 -11.09
N GLU A 229 4.58 3.33 -11.69
CA GLU A 229 3.84 2.30 -10.95
C GLU A 229 4.72 1.06 -10.87
N SER A 230 4.95 0.59 -9.65
CA SER A 230 5.57 -0.71 -9.40
C SER A 230 4.56 -1.82 -9.73
N LEU A 231 5.00 -2.90 -10.39
CA LEU A 231 4.12 -4.06 -10.62
C LEU A 231 3.99 -4.86 -9.31
N SER A 232 2.76 -4.95 -8.81
CA SER A 232 2.41 -5.86 -7.72
C SER A 232 2.23 -7.28 -8.25
N VAL A 233 2.64 -8.26 -7.44
CA VAL A 233 2.51 -9.68 -7.76
C VAL A 233 1.25 -10.22 -7.09
N ASP A 234 0.22 -10.54 -7.86
CA ASP A 234 -1.01 -11.15 -7.32
C ASP A 234 -1.31 -12.52 -7.93
N THR A 235 -0.79 -12.76 -9.12
CA THR A 235 -1.01 -13.95 -9.93
C THR A 235 0.33 -14.58 -10.37
N PRO A 236 0.32 -15.84 -10.81
CA PRO A 236 1.49 -16.45 -11.44
C PRO A 236 2.00 -15.66 -12.67
N GLU A 237 1.10 -15.04 -13.42
CA GLU A 237 1.43 -14.20 -14.58
C GLU A 237 2.20 -12.95 -14.15
N ASP A 238 1.74 -12.24 -13.12
CA ASP A 238 2.45 -11.08 -12.57
C ASP A 238 3.86 -11.48 -12.08
N LEU A 239 3.97 -12.64 -11.41
CA LEU A 239 5.26 -13.14 -10.94
C LEU A 239 6.21 -13.41 -12.11
N ALA A 240 5.70 -13.96 -13.22
CA ALA A 240 6.51 -14.21 -14.42
C ALA A 240 6.99 -12.90 -15.07
N GLU A 241 6.12 -11.88 -15.14
CA GLU A 241 6.49 -10.56 -15.67
C GLU A 241 7.54 -9.88 -14.80
N VAL A 242 7.35 -9.87 -13.48
CA VAL A 242 8.32 -9.31 -12.53
C VAL A 242 9.67 -10.04 -12.61
N LYS A 243 9.67 -11.38 -12.74
CA LYS A 243 10.92 -12.13 -12.95
C LYS A 243 11.64 -11.73 -14.22
N ALA A 244 10.91 -11.61 -15.33
CA ALA A 244 11.51 -11.22 -16.61
C ALA A 244 12.20 -9.85 -16.54
N ILE A 245 11.67 -8.92 -15.73
CA ILE A 245 12.25 -7.59 -15.52
C ILE A 245 13.42 -7.61 -14.54
N MET A 246 13.33 -8.39 -13.46
CA MET A 246 14.32 -8.37 -12.37
C MET A 246 15.51 -9.32 -12.59
N GLU A 247 15.36 -10.32 -13.48
CA GLU A 247 16.41 -11.29 -13.82
C GLU A 247 17.18 -10.92 -15.11
N SER A 248 16.77 -9.84 -15.79
CA SER A 248 17.47 -9.28 -16.95
C SER A 248 18.67 -8.42 -16.53
#